data_AF-A0A679HZI8-F1
#
_entry.id   AF-A0A679HZI8-F1
#
_cell.length_a   1.000
_cell.length_b   1.000
_cell.length_c   1.000
_cell.angle_alpha   90.00
_cell.angle_beta   90.00
_cell.angle_gamma   90.00
#
_symmetry.space_group_name_H-M   'P 1'
#
loop_
_entity.id
_entity.type
_entity.pdbx_description
1 polymer ?
#
loop_
_entity_poly.entity_id
_entity_poly.type
_entity_poly.pdbx_seq_one_letter_code
_entity_poly.pdbx_strand_id
1 'polypeptide(L)'
;MSMSRPSVQEVESRLATVQCAVCKGSSFGVDQRFMQTDGEWRGICKKCFYSFPIYTDMEFYLRTQPDVPYRLKDISCTACNHRGVSLDFRATMSVREAIYFVTCGNCKRTFPEPSSLEAFE
;
A
#
# COMPACT_ATOMS: atom_id res chain seq x y z
N MET A 1 1.01 -12.17 16.18
CA MET A 1 1.88 -10.97 16.15
C MET A 1 1.03 -9.84 15.62
N SER A 2 0.71 -8.86 16.45
CA SER A 2 -0.17 -7.74 16.07
C SER A 2 0.49 -6.92 14.98
N MET A 3 -0.17 -6.75 13.83
CA MET A 3 0.28 -5.82 12.80
C MET A 3 0.05 -4.41 13.32
N SER A 4 1.11 -3.75 13.79
CA SER A 4 1.07 -2.36 14.21
C SER A 4 0.75 -1.48 13.00
N ARG A 5 -0.25 -0.61 13.13
CA ARG A 5 -0.58 0.36 12.07
C ARG A 5 0.66 1.21 11.75
N PRO A 6 0.98 1.43 10.46
CA PRO A 6 2.16 2.21 10.09
C PRO A 6 2.01 3.68 10.55
N SER A 7 3.13 4.34 10.78
CA SER A 7 3.12 5.78 11.05
C SER A 7 2.92 6.59 9.76
N VAL A 8 2.48 7.85 9.88
CA VAL A 8 2.37 8.76 8.73
C VAL A 8 3.70 8.90 7.98
N GLN A 9 4.80 9.08 8.73
CA GLN A 9 6.13 9.22 8.14
C GLN A 9 6.56 7.97 7.37
N GLU A 10 6.23 6.78 7.88
CA GLU A 10 6.50 5.52 7.21
C GLU A 10 5.70 5.39 5.91
N VAL A 11 4.41 5.73 5.94
CA VAL A 11 3.55 5.73 4.75
C VAL A 11 4.10 6.70 3.70
N GLU A 12 4.42 7.94 4.07
CA GLU A 12 4.99 8.92 3.13
C GLU A 12 6.31 8.46 2.51
N SER A 13 7.21 7.90 3.32
CA SER A 13 8.49 7.35 2.86
C SER A 13 8.27 6.22 1.85
N ARG A 14 7.32 5.32 2.12
CA ARG A 14 7.02 4.20 1.24
C ARG A 14 6.31 4.63 -0.04
N LEU A 15 5.40 5.61 0.03
CA LEU A 15 4.78 6.20 -1.17
C LEU A 15 5.81 6.83 -2.11
N ALA A 16 6.92 7.37 -1.60
CA ALA A 16 7.98 7.94 -2.43
C ALA A 16 8.71 6.91 -3.33
N THR A 17 8.46 5.61 -3.14
CA THR A 17 9.01 4.53 -3.98
C THR A 17 8.18 4.26 -5.24
N VAL A 18 7.03 4.92 -5.40
CA VAL A 18 6.14 4.76 -6.56
C VAL A 18 5.89 6.10 -7.25
N GLN A 19 5.25 6.07 -8.42
CA GLN A 19 4.95 7.26 -9.21
C GLN A 19 3.48 7.64 -9.10
N CYS A 20 3.21 8.94 -9.11
CA CYS A 20 1.86 9.49 -9.15
C CYS A 20 1.21 9.10 -10.48
N ALA A 21 0.02 8.49 -10.43
CA ALA A 21 -0.70 8.06 -11.63
C ALA A 21 -0.93 9.20 -12.64
N VAL A 22 -1.06 10.45 -12.16
CA VAL A 22 -1.33 11.64 -12.97
C VAL A 22 -0.05 12.28 -13.51
N CYS A 23 0.81 12.81 -12.64
CA CYS A 23 1.95 13.64 -13.07
C CYS A 23 3.30 12.90 -13.11
N LYS A 24 3.30 11.60 -12.80
CA LYS A 24 4.47 10.71 -12.75
C LYS A 24 5.60 11.14 -11.78
N GLY A 25 5.34 12.10 -10.90
CA GLY A 25 6.26 12.46 -9.81
C GLY A 25 6.13 11.53 -8.61
N SER A 26 7.09 11.53 -7.69
CA SER A 26 7.15 10.62 -6.53
C SER A 26 7.13 11.32 -5.17
N SER A 27 6.66 12.58 -5.12
CA SER A 27 6.57 13.35 -3.87
C SER A 27 5.14 13.35 -3.35
N PHE A 28 4.91 12.70 -2.22
CA PHE A 28 3.59 12.52 -1.62
C PHE A 28 3.52 13.05 -0.19
N GLY A 29 2.32 13.30 0.28
CA GLY A 29 2.00 13.50 1.69
C GLY A 29 0.72 12.79 2.10
N VAL A 30 0.46 12.71 3.41
CA VAL A 30 -0.82 12.28 3.98
C VAL A 30 -1.54 13.50 4.54
N ASP A 31 -2.80 13.70 4.15
CA ASP A 31 -3.63 14.73 4.75
C ASP A 31 -4.19 14.25 6.10
N GLN A 32 -3.52 14.66 7.18
CA GLN A 32 -3.86 14.21 8.53
C GLN A 32 -5.28 14.60 8.98
N ARG A 33 -5.89 15.61 8.34
CA ARG A 33 -7.28 16.01 8.62
C ARG A 33 -8.30 14.95 8.21
N PHE A 34 -7.90 14.02 7.34
CA PHE A 34 -8.73 12.93 6.83
C PHE A 34 -8.23 11.56 7.32
N MET A 35 -7.50 11.51 8.44
CA MET A 35 -7.13 10.26 9.09
C MET A 35 -8.29 9.76 9.95
N GLN A 36 -8.98 8.73 9.48
CA GLN A 36 -10.02 8.07 10.24
C GLN A 36 -9.43 7.00 11.17
N THR A 37 -10.14 6.71 12.27
CA THR A 37 -9.72 5.74 13.29
C THR A 37 -9.81 4.29 12.83
N ASP A 38 -10.52 4.03 11.74
CA ASP A 38 -10.64 2.74 11.05
C ASP A 38 -9.48 2.47 10.08
N GLY A 39 -8.54 3.41 9.91
CA GLY A 39 -7.40 3.26 9.02
C GLY A 39 -7.66 3.72 7.58
N GLU A 40 -8.74 4.43 7.30
CA GLU A 40 -8.93 5.15 6.04
C GLU A 40 -8.26 6.52 6.08
N TRP A 41 -7.22 6.70 5.26
CA TRP A 41 -6.45 7.93 5.14
C TRP A 41 -6.52 8.49 3.72
N ARG A 42 -6.07 9.74 3.55
CA ARG A 42 -5.98 10.40 2.24
C ARG A 42 -4.54 10.78 1.92
N GLY A 43 -4.02 10.22 0.83
CA GLY A 43 -2.76 10.64 0.22
C GLY A 43 -2.96 11.83 -0.71
N ILE A 44 -1.92 12.65 -0.87
CA ILE A 44 -1.86 13.75 -1.82
C ILE A 44 -0.51 13.79 -2.53
N CYS A 45 -0.51 13.93 -3.85
CA CYS A 45 0.69 14.26 -4.61
C CYS A 45 1.06 15.72 -4.35
N LYS A 46 2.24 15.98 -3.79
CA LYS A 46 2.71 17.35 -3.48
C LYS A 46 3.02 18.19 -4.72
N LYS A 47 3.08 17.56 -5.91
CA LYS A 47 3.37 18.24 -7.19
C LYS A 47 2.11 18.68 -7.94
N CYS A 48 1.10 17.82 -8.05
CA CYS A 48 -0.13 18.09 -8.82
C CYS A 48 -1.40 18.13 -7.97
N PHE A 49 -1.29 17.99 -6.65
CA PHE A 49 -2.39 17.99 -5.68
C PHE A 49 -3.45 16.90 -5.89
N TYR A 50 -3.16 15.91 -6.73
CA TYR A 50 -4.03 14.75 -6.90
C TYR A 50 -4.13 13.96 -5.58
N SER A 51 -5.36 13.69 -5.15
CA SER A 51 -5.65 12.95 -3.93
C SER A 51 -6.09 11.52 -4.21
N PHE A 52 -5.70 10.59 -3.34
CA PHE A 52 -6.03 9.17 -3.45
C PHE A 52 -6.23 8.54 -2.07
N PRO A 53 -7.02 7.46 -1.94
CA PRO A 53 -7.22 6.79 -0.66
C PRO A 53 -6.02 5.91 -0.30
N ILE A 54 -5.76 5.82 1.00
CA ILE A 54 -4.78 4.94 1.62
C ILE A 54 -5.50 4.16 2.72
N TYR A 55 -5.30 2.85 2.75
CA TYR A 55 -5.88 1.94 3.74
C TYR A 55 -4.77 1.35 4.59
N THR A 56 -4.75 1.66 5.88
CA THR A 56 -3.71 1.23 6.82
C THR A 56 -4.16 0.17 7.82
N ASP A 57 -5.46 -0.12 7.87
CA ASP A 57 -6.01 -1.26 8.63
C ASP A 57 -6.29 -2.41 7.67
N MET A 58 -5.34 -3.34 7.61
CA MET A 58 -5.43 -4.47 6.69
C MET A 58 -6.19 -5.66 7.27
N GLU A 59 -6.56 -5.65 8.56
CA GLU A 59 -7.20 -6.81 9.18
C GLU A 59 -8.59 -7.07 8.57
N PHE A 60 -9.39 -6.01 8.47
CA PHE A 60 -10.72 -6.10 7.86
C PHE A 60 -10.62 -6.49 6.37
N TYR A 61 -9.69 -5.89 5.64
CA TYR A 61 -9.49 -6.16 4.21
C TYR A 61 -9.11 -7.63 3.96
N LEU A 62 -8.13 -8.15 4.69
CA LEU A 62 -7.68 -9.54 4.53
C LEU A 62 -8.75 -10.57 4.94
N ARG A 63 -9.64 -10.21 5.87
CA ARG A 63 -10.76 -11.07 6.27
C ARG A 63 -11.88 -11.10 5.22
N THR A 64 -12.13 -9.97 4.56
CA THR A 64 -13.22 -9.82 3.59
C THR A 64 -12.81 -10.18 2.17
N GLN A 65 -11.52 -10.22 1.86
CA GLN A 65 -10.97 -10.58 0.56
C GLN A 65 -10.17 -11.89 0.65
N PRO A 66 -10.83 -13.06 0.61
CA PRO A 66 -10.21 -14.35 0.90
C PRO A 66 -9.07 -14.72 -0.08
N ASP A 67 -9.09 -14.19 -1.31
CA ASP A 67 -8.06 -14.44 -2.31
C ASP A 67 -6.75 -13.70 -1.99
N VAL A 68 -6.81 -12.54 -1.34
CA VAL A 68 -5.63 -11.72 -1.04
C VAL A 68 -4.60 -12.49 -0.22
N PRO A 69 -4.94 -13.11 0.93
CA PRO A 69 -3.99 -13.90 1.71
C PRO A 69 -3.28 -15.01 0.92
N TYR A 70 -3.95 -15.67 -0.02
CA TYR A 70 -3.32 -16.68 -0.87
C TYR A 70 -2.29 -16.04 -1.80
N ARG A 71 -2.65 -14.94 -2.47
CA ARG A 71 -1.73 -14.22 -3.37
C ARG A 71 -0.52 -13.67 -2.63
N LEU A 72 -0.69 -13.16 -1.41
CA LEU A 72 0.43 -12.68 -0.59
C LEU A 72 1.47 -13.77 -0.31
N LYS A 73 1.07 -15.05 -0.27
CA LYS A 73 1.99 -16.19 -0.11
C LYS A 73 2.82 -16.45 -1.37
N ASP A 74 2.32 -16.06 -2.54
CA ASP A 74 2.98 -16.32 -3.83
C ASP A 74 3.88 -15.17 -4.31
N ILE A 75 3.69 -13.95 -3.77
CA ILE A 75 4.56 -12.80 -4.08
C ILE A 75 6.01 -13.13 -3.70
N SER A 76 6.91 -13.02 -4.68
CA SER A 76 8.34 -13.26 -4.51
C SER A 76 9.05 -11.95 -4.13
N CYS A 77 9.87 -11.99 -3.09
CA CYS A 77 10.64 -10.83 -2.67
C CYS A 77 11.68 -10.44 -3.72
N THR A 78 11.70 -9.16 -4.09
CA THR A 78 12.63 -8.57 -5.08
C THR A 78 14.11 -8.57 -4.67
N ALA A 79 14.43 -9.02 -3.45
CA ALA A 79 15.81 -9.04 -2.94
C ALA A 79 16.34 -10.42 -2.59
N CYS A 80 15.51 -11.29 -2.01
CA CYS A 80 15.93 -12.62 -1.56
C CYS A 80 15.22 -13.76 -2.27
N ASN A 81 14.31 -13.45 -3.22
CA ASN A 81 13.49 -14.41 -3.98
C ASN A 81 12.62 -15.35 -3.13
N HIS A 82 12.54 -15.14 -1.80
CA HIS A 82 11.62 -15.87 -0.95
C HIS A 82 10.18 -15.48 -1.27
N ARG A 83 9.28 -16.47 -1.28
CA ARG A 83 7.84 -16.27 -1.47
C ARG A 83 7.15 -16.04 -0.14
N GLY A 84 6.23 -15.10 -0.11
CA GLY A 84 5.45 -14.78 1.08
C GLY A 84 5.80 -13.42 1.66
N VAL A 85 4.78 -12.57 1.72
CA VAL A 85 4.87 -11.21 2.25
C VAL A 85 3.72 -10.92 3.21
N SER A 86 3.91 -9.98 4.13
CA SER A 86 2.83 -9.31 4.86
C SER A 86 2.38 -8.07 4.10
N LEU A 87 1.09 -7.77 4.13
CA LEU A 87 0.52 -6.55 3.59
C LEU A 87 0.42 -5.52 4.71
N ASP A 88 1.17 -4.42 4.58
CA ASP A 88 1.30 -3.44 5.65
C ASP A 88 0.28 -2.30 5.49
N PHE A 89 0.12 -1.83 4.25
CA PHE A 89 -0.96 -0.93 3.85
C PHE A 89 -1.17 -0.99 2.33
N ARG A 90 -2.21 -0.33 1.85
CA ARG A 90 -2.54 -0.24 0.43
C ARG A 90 -2.86 1.21 0.04
N ALA A 91 -2.51 1.61 -1.18
CA ALA A 91 -2.97 2.87 -1.77
C ALA A 91 -3.67 2.64 -3.12
N THR A 92 -4.74 3.37 -3.41
CA THR A 92 -5.44 3.32 -4.71
C THR A 92 -5.05 4.54 -5.54
N MET A 93 -3.88 4.46 -6.17
CA MET A 93 -3.29 5.56 -6.94
C MET A 93 -4.13 6.00 -8.13
N SER A 94 -4.97 5.13 -8.68
CA SER A 94 -6.01 5.49 -9.63
C SER A 94 -7.11 4.41 -9.63
N VAL A 95 -8.19 4.65 -10.38
CA VAL A 95 -9.27 3.65 -10.55
C VAL A 95 -8.80 2.32 -11.17
N ARG A 96 -7.62 2.30 -11.81
CA ARG A 96 -7.03 1.09 -12.42
C ARG A 96 -5.77 0.62 -11.71
N GLU A 97 -5.35 1.32 -10.66
CA GLU A 97 -4.06 1.09 -10.03
C GLU A 97 -4.21 1.16 -8.52
N ALA A 98 -4.22 0.00 -7.90
CA ALA A 98 -3.97 -0.16 -6.49
C ALA A 98 -2.58 -0.73 -6.29
N ILE A 99 -1.89 -0.28 -5.25
CA ILE A 99 -0.54 -0.71 -4.91
C ILE A 99 -0.57 -1.24 -3.49
N TYR A 100 -0.09 -2.46 -3.33
CA TYR A 100 0.20 -3.08 -2.06
C TYR A 100 1.59 -2.66 -1.60
N PHE A 101 1.68 -2.20 -0.36
CA PHE A 101 2.95 -1.95 0.28
C PHE A 101 3.20 -3.12 1.23
N VAL A 102 4.16 -3.97 0.87
CA VAL A 102 4.38 -5.26 1.51
C VAL A 102 5.75 -5.35 2.18
N THR A 103 5.87 -6.26 3.15
CA THR A 103 7.13 -6.63 3.81
C THR A 103 7.41 -8.10 3.59
N CYS A 104 8.63 -8.44 3.14
CA CYS A 104 9.04 -9.83 2.98
C CYS A 104 9.01 -10.59 4.31
N GLY A 105 8.39 -11.76 4.33
CA GLY A 105 8.34 -12.62 5.52
C GLY A 105 9.73 -13.08 5.99
N ASN A 106 10.70 -13.22 5.07
CA ASN A 106 12.04 -13.71 5.34
C ASN A 106 13.04 -12.59 5.65
N CYS A 107 13.40 -11.75 4.67
CA CYS A 107 14.45 -10.74 4.84
C CYS A 107 13.96 -9.38 5.35
N LYS A 108 12.65 -9.24 5.62
CA LYS A 108 12.01 -8.01 6.14
C LYS A 108 12.15 -6.76 5.25
N ARG A 109 12.62 -6.91 4.00
CA ARG A 109 12.62 -5.82 3.03
C ARG A 109 11.19 -5.40 2.70
N THR A 110 10.95 -4.09 2.69
CA THR A 110 9.71 -3.48 2.22
C THR A 110 9.80 -3.17 0.73
N PHE A 111 8.69 -3.34 0.00
CA PHE A 111 8.61 -2.95 -1.41
C PHE A 111 7.14 -2.75 -1.84
N PRO A 112 6.89 -1.97 -2.91
CA PRO A 112 5.58 -1.87 -3.54
C PRO A 112 5.34 -3.06 -4.49
N GLU A 113 4.10 -3.54 -4.54
CA GLU A 113 3.62 -4.58 -5.46
C GLU A 113 2.28 -4.14 -6.05
N PRO A 114 2.06 -4.22 -7.38
CA PRO A 114 0.75 -3.95 -7.96
C PRO A 114 -0.33 -4.88 -7.38
N SER A 115 -1.44 -4.29 -6.93
CA SER A 115 -2.64 -5.05 -6.58
C SER A 115 -3.18 -5.69 -7.86
N SER A 116 -3.34 -7.00 -7.80
CA SER A 116 -3.73 -7.80 -8.96
C SER A 116 -5.23 -8.14 -8.97
N LEU A 117 -6.01 -7.52 -8.07
CA LEU A 117 -7.46 -7.74 -7.92
C LEU A 117 -8.32 -6.55 -8.37
N GLU A 118 -7.72 -5.40 -8.69
CA GLU A 118 -8.47 -4.15 -8.95
C GLU A 118 -8.15 -3.53 -10.30
N ALA A 119 -7.95 -4.39 -11.30
CA ALA A 119 -8.26 -4.02 -12.66
C ALA A 119 -9.79 -4.10 -12.81
N PHE A 120 -10.52 -3.06 -12.42
CA PHE A 120 -11.91 -2.93 -12.85
C PHE A 120 -11.91 -2.57 -14.34
N GLU A 121 -12.46 -3.48 -15.15
CA GLU A 121 -12.95 -3.22 -16.51
C GLU A 121 -14.24 -2.38 -16.50
#